data_AF-A0A7G9R1X4-F1
#
_entry.id   AF-A0A7G9R1X4-F1
#
_cell.length_a   1.000
_cell.length_b   1.000
_cell.length_c   1.000
_cell.angle_alpha   90.00
_cell.angle_beta   90.00
_cell.angle_gamma   90.00
#
_symmetry.space_group_name_H-M   'P 1'
#
loop_
_entity.id
_entity.type
_entity.pdbx_description
1 polymer ?
#
loop_
_entity_poly.entity_id
_entity_poly.type
_entity_poly.pdbx_seq_one_letter_code
_entity_poly.pdbx_strand_id
1 'polypeptide(L)'
;MSNVRPEPAAPRAGDPERRHRAGRRQRRLDAPAAPAAEGTGAAAPPPPPPPAANPYGAPPPAPAYAAGAPTGPVTRPPAIERAVLLMRIGAALSVVSLLSVFFMGDQLRDAARQSLEDSGQTADPALLDTTVAVATAFSVLLGLLGAGLWLFMAWANGRGKSWARIVATVLFGFSVLSFLASLVQPTGGVSRILSVIQVALGGYIIYLLWRRESSQFYAASSAPTL
;
A
#
# COMPACT_ATOMS: atom_id res chain seq x y z
N MET A 1 -35.44 -67.28 9.29
CA MET A 1 -35.30 -67.03 10.75
C MET A 1 -33.83 -67.09 11.08
N SER A 2 -33.21 -65.96 11.43
CA SER A 2 -32.03 -65.91 12.33
C SER A 2 -31.73 -64.45 12.65
N ASN A 3 -31.82 -64.16 13.94
CA ASN A 3 -31.78 -62.87 14.60
C ASN A 3 -30.34 -62.63 15.07
N VAL A 4 -29.67 -61.58 14.60
CA VAL A 4 -28.30 -61.25 15.03
C VAL A 4 -28.36 -60.00 15.91
N ARG A 5 -28.15 -60.20 17.22
CA ARG A 5 -27.92 -59.13 18.21
C ARG A 5 -26.54 -58.51 18.02
N PRO A 6 -26.38 -57.18 18.18
CA PRO A 6 -25.06 -56.59 18.39
C PRO A 6 -24.62 -56.69 19.87
N GLU A 7 -23.32 -56.98 20.03
CA GLU A 7 -22.56 -57.13 21.27
C GLU A 7 -22.27 -55.76 21.95
N PRO A 8 -22.18 -55.66 23.30
CA PRO A 8 -21.91 -54.41 23.99
C PRO A 8 -20.43 -54.00 23.99
N ALA A 9 -20.17 -52.71 23.73
CA ALA A 9 -18.84 -52.10 23.73
C ALA A 9 -18.22 -51.96 25.14
N ALA A 10 -16.92 -52.20 25.21
CA ALA A 10 -16.07 -52.14 26.39
C ALA A 10 -15.98 -50.73 27.06
N PRO A 11 -15.69 -50.66 28.39
CA PRO A 11 -15.60 -49.40 29.12
C PRO A 11 -14.32 -48.62 28.76
N ARG A 12 -14.48 -47.37 28.35
CA ARG A 12 -13.36 -46.45 28.10
C ARG A 12 -12.75 -45.93 29.41
N ALA A 13 -11.42 -45.86 29.37
CA ALA A 13 -10.51 -45.44 30.42
C ALA A 13 -10.80 -44.05 31.00
N GLY A 14 -10.42 -43.90 32.27
CA GLY A 14 -10.72 -42.77 33.14
C GLY A 14 -10.18 -41.43 32.67
N ASP A 15 -11.00 -40.42 32.95
CA ASP A 15 -10.82 -39.00 32.74
C ASP A 15 -9.70 -38.42 33.67
N PRO A 16 -8.60 -37.88 33.12
CA PRO A 16 -7.48 -37.32 33.88
C PRO A 16 -7.80 -35.97 34.55
N GLU A 17 -8.90 -35.28 34.19
CA GLU A 17 -9.25 -33.97 34.77
C GLU A 17 -9.69 -34.07 36.24
N ARG A 18 -10.28 -35.21 36.65
CA ARG A 18 -10.79 -35.37 38.02
C ARG A 18 -9.69 -35.44 39.08
N ARG A 19 -8.47 -35.86 38.72
CA ARG A 19 -7.35 -35.98 39.67
C ARG A 19 -6.70 -34.63 39.99
N HIS A 20 -6.71 -33.66 39.08
CA HIS A 20 -6.06 -32.37 39.30
C HIS A 20 -6.87 -31.40 40.19
N ARG A 21 -8.21 -31.52 40.22
CA ARG A 21 -9.05 -30.65 41.07
C ARG A 21 -9.02 -31.01 42.56
N ALA A 22 -8.81 -32.28 42.91
CA ALA A 22 -8.75 -32.72 44.30
C ALA A 22 -7.51 -32.17 45.04
N GLY A 23 -6.34 -32.15 44.39
CA GLY A 23 -5.10 -31.70 45.03
C GLY A 23 -5.02 -30.20 45.35
N ARG A 24 -5.72 -29.33 44.62
CA ARG A 24 -5.70 -27.87 44.88
C ARG A 24 -6.53 -27.45 46.08
N ARG A 25 -7.56 -28.21 46.47
CA ARG A 25 -8.38 -27.88 47.64
C ARG A 25 -7.68 -28.18 48.96
N GLN A 26 -6.94 -29.28 49.03
CA GLN A 26 -6.19 -29.64 50.25
C GLN A 26 -5.06 -28.66 50.56
N ARG A 27 -4.35 -28.14 49.56
CA ARG A 27 -3.23 -27.19 49.77
C ARG A 27 -3.64 -25.82 50.36
N ARG A 28 -4.94 -25.51 50.44
CA ARG A 28 -5.46 -24.25 51.00
C ARG A 28 -5.89 -24.37 52.46
N LEU A 29 -5.94 -25.57 53.03
CA LEU A 29 -6.38 -25.82 54.40
C LEU A 29 -5.22 -25.90 55.41
N ASP A 30 -3.98 -26.04 54.94
CA ASP A 30 -2.80 -26.23 55.80
C ASP A 30 -1.87 -25.00 55.88
N ALA A 31 -2.35 -23.80 55.57
CA ALA A 31 -1.56 -22.59 55.71
C ALA A 31 -1.61 -22.07 57.16
N PRO A 32 -0.48 -21.98 57.89
CA PRO A 32 -0.44 -21.50 59.26
C PRO A 32 -0.77 -20.00 59.34
N ALA A 33 -1.63 -19.64 60.29
CA ALA A 33 -2.03 -18.26 60.59
C ALA A 33 -0.84 -17.46 61.14
N ALA A 34 -0.55 -16.32 60.53
CA ALA A 34 0.43 -15.35 61.02
C ALA A 34 -0.14 -14.55 62.21
N PRO A 35 0.68 -14.17 63.21
CA PRO A 35 0.20 -13.53 64.43
C PRO A 35 -0.24 -12.07 64.19
N ALA A 36 -1.30 -11.68 64.89
CA ALA A 36 -1.80 -10.31 64.96
C ALA A 36 -0.80 -9.41 65.71
N ALA A 37 -0.36 -8.33 65.07
CA ALA A 37 0.44 -7.30 65.70
C ALA A 37 -0.48 -6.20 66.27
N GLU A 38 -0.36 -5.97 67.56
CA GLU A 38 -0.99 -4.87 68.31
C GLU A 38 -0.33 -3.51 68.02
N GLY A 39 -1.15 -2.46 67.99
CA GLY A 39 -0.80 -1.14 68.53
C GLY A 39 -0.05 -0.16 67.62
N THR A 40 -0.75 0.85 67.11
CA THR A 40 -0.34 2.27 67.21
C THR A 40 -1.50 3.17 66.79
N GLY A 41 -1.94 4.03 67.70
CA GLY A 41 -2.95 5.05 67.42
C GLY A 41 -2.38 6.14 66.52
N ALA A 42 -2.94 6.27 65.32
CA ALA A 42 -2.81 7.46 64.48
C ALA A 42 -4.22 7.85 64.05
N ALA A 43 -4.61 9.08 64.38
CA ALA A 43 -5.91 9.64 64.01
C ALA A 43 -6.14 9.51 62.49
N ALA A 44 -7.26 8.91 62.10
CA ALA A 44 -7.64 8.80 60.70
C ALA A 44 -7.84 10.21 60.10
N PRO A 45 -7.31 10.50 58.89
CA PRO A 45 -7.58 11.76 58.21
C PRO A 45 -9.09 11.93 57.96
N PRO A 46 -9.62 13.16 57.97
CA PRO A 46 -11.04 13.39 57.71
C PRO A 46 -11.43 12.85 56.32
N PRO A 47 -12.66 12.34 56.16
CA PRO A 47 -13.13 11.84 54.88
C PRO A 47 -13.10 12.97 53.82
N PRO A 48 -12.74 12.67 52.57
CA PRO A 48 -12.75 13.67 51.50
C PRO A 48 -14.17 14.24 51.32
N PRO A 49 -14.30 15.53 50.94
CA PRO A 49 -15.61 16.12 50.68
C PRO A 49 -16.32 15.35 49.56
N PRO A 50 -17.67 15.26 49.59
CA PRO A 50 -18.44 14.61 48.54
C PRO A 50 -18.12 15.27 47.19
N PRO A 51 -17.99 14.51 46.09
CA PRO A 51 -17.70 15.07 44.80
C PRO A 51 -18.76 16.12 44.44
N ALA A 52 -18.31 17.33 44.14
CA ALA A 52 -19.19 18.40 43.69
C ALA A 52 -19.97 17.88 42.47
N ALA A 53 -21.29 17.88 42.56
CA ALA A 53 -22.16 17.52 41.45
C ALA A 53 -21.86 18.49 40.30
N ASN A 54 -21.21 17.99 39.24
CA ASN A 54 -20.85 18.81 38.09
C ASN A 54 -22.15 19.23 37.39
N PRO A 55 -22.54 20.52 37.39
CA PRO A 55 -23.82 20.96 36.84
C PRO A 55 -23.85 20.92 35.31
N TYR A 56 -22.70 20.65 34.68
CA TYR A 56 -22.58 20.35 33.26
C TYR A 56 -22.52 18.83 33.11
N GLY A 57 -23.58 18.25 32.55
CA GLY A 57 -23.76 16.81 32.36
C GLY A 57 -22.57 16.14 31.68
N ALA A 58 -22.47 14.81 31.86
CA ALA A 58 -21.40 14.01 31.27
C ALA A 58 -21.31 14.26 29.75
N PRO A 59 -20.09 14.43 29.19
CA PRO A 59 -19.93 14.55 27.75
C PRO A 59 -20.52 13.30 27.07
N PRO A 60 -21.21 13.45 25.93
CA PRO A 60 -21.79 12.32 25.22
C PRO A 60 -20.70 11.29 24.92
N PRO A 61 -21.00 9.97 25.01
CA PRO A 61 -20.03 8.94 24.69
C PRO A 61 -19.50 9.20 23.28
N ALA A 62 -18.18 9.33 23.17
CA ALA A 62 -17.51 9.45 21.88
C ALA A 62 -17.96 8.27 21.00
N PRO A 63 -18.25 8.50 19.70
CA PRO A 63 -18.64 7.42 18.81
C PRO A 63 -17.57 6.33 18.89
N ALA A 64 -18.00 5.14 19.31
CA ALA A 64 -17.15 3.96 19.33
C ALA A 64 -16.73 3.69 17.89
N TYR A 65 -15.54 4.17 17.51
CA TYR A 65 -14.83 3.64 16.36
C TYR A 65 -14.68 2.15 16.65
N ALA A 66 -15.43 1.33 15.90
CA ALA A 66 -15.47 -0.10 16.06
C ALA A 66 -14.03 -0.64 16.08
N ALA A 67 -13.57 -1.01 17.28
CA ALA A 67 -12.31 -1.70 17.49
C ALA A 67 -12.48 -3.13 17.00
N GLY A 68 -12.34 -3.29 15.69
CA GLY A 68 -12.39 -4.55 14.98
C GLY A 68 -11.61 -4.39 13.69
N ALA A 69 -10.30 -4.11 13.80
CA ALA A 69 -9.42 -4.23 12.65
C ALA A 69 -9.49 -5.70 12.18
N PRO A 70 -9.81 -5.97 10.91
CA PRO A 70 -9.79 -7.34 10.40
C PRO A 70 -8.37 -7.89 10.54
N THR A 71 -8.18 -8.89 11.39
CA THR A 71 -6.87 -9.53 11.68
C THR A 71 -6.47 -10.58 10.63
N GLY A 72 -7.12 -10.59 9.47
CA GLY A 72 -6.82 -11.49 8.36
C GLY A 72 -5.93 -10.84 7.28
N PRO A 73 -5.27 -11.63 6.42
CA PRO A 73 -4.56 -11.11 5.26
C PRO A 73 -5.48 -10.20 4.43
N VAL A 74 -5.09 -8.94 4.26
CA VAL A 74 -5.90 -7.98 3.49
C VAL A 74 -5.94 -8.44 2.03
N THR A 75 -7.12 -8.90 1.59
CA THR A 75 -7.32 -9.37 0.23
C THR A 75 -7.33 -8.19 -0.72
N ARG A 76 -6.55 -8.27 -1.82
CA ARG A 76 -6.50 -7.21 -2.81
C ARG A 76 -7.80 -7.17 -3.63
N PRO A 77 -8.48 -6.02 -3.75
CA PRO A 77 -9.69 -5.91 -4.54
C PRO A 77 -9.37 -5.93 -6.06
N PRO A 78 -10.31 -6.38 -6.92
CA PRO A 78 -10.10 -6.46 -8.37
C PRO A 78 -9.69 -5.12 -9.03
N ALA A 79 -10.12 -3.99 -8.46
CA ALA A 79 -9.72 -2.66 -8.90
C ALA A 79 -8.20 -2.46 -8.85
N ILE A 80 -7.57 -2.86 -7.73
CA ILE A 80 -6.13 -2.74 -7.52
C ILE A 80 -5.39 -3.75 -8.39
N GLU A 81 -5.91 -4.97 -8.57
CA GLU A 81 -5.33 -5.95 -9.49
C GLU A 81 -5.26 -5.42 -10.92
N ARG A 82 -6.36 -4.85 -11.42
CA ARG A 82 -6.41 -4.21 -12.73
C ARG A 82 -5.47 -3.02 -12.82
N ALA A 83 -5.42 -2.15 -11.82
CA ALA A 83 -4.49 -1.03 -11.80
C ALA A 83 -3.03 -1.49 -11.87
N VAL A 84 -2.66 -2.51 -11.10
CA VAL A 84 -1.32 -3.10 -11.12
C VAL A 84 -0.99 -3.73 -12.48
N LEU A 85 -1.94 -4.43 -13.09
CA LEU A 85 -1.78 -4.97 -14.45
C LEU A 85 -1.54 -3.85 -15.46
N LEU A 86 -2.35 -2.80 -15.44
CA LEU A 86 -2.23 -1.64 -16.32
C LEU A 86 -0.91 -0.89 -16.10
N MET A 87 -0.42 -0.81 -14.86
CA MET A 87 0.91 -0.26 -14.58
C MET A 87 2.03 -1.11 -15.19
N ARG A 88 1.91 -2.44 -15.17
CA ARG A 88 2.85 -3.34 -15.86
C ARG A 88 2.78 -3.18 -17.37
N ILE A 89 1.58 -2.98 -17.93
CA ILE A 89 1.40 -2.66 -19.35
C ILE A 89 2.08 -1.32 -19.68
N GLY A 90 1.93 -0.30 -18.82
CA GLY A 90 2.64 0.97 -18.95
C GLY A 90 4.16 0.82 -18.93
N ALA A 91 4.69 -0.05 -18.06
CA ALA A 91 6.11 -0.40 -18.07
C ALA A 91 6.54 -1.06 -19.38
N ALA A 92 5.76 -2.03 -19.89
CA ALA A 92 6.05 -2.70 -21.16
C ALA A 92 6.03 -1.71 -22.33
N LEU A 93 5.03 -0.81 -22.39
CA LEU A 93 4.97 0.26 -23.38
C LEU A 93 6.19 1.19 -23.30
N SER A 94 6.65 1.51 -22.08
CA SER A 94 7.86 2.32 -21.89
C SER A 94 9.10 1.64 -22.46
N VAL A 95 9.23 0.32 -22.27
CA VAL A 95 10.34 -0.47 -22.85
C VAL A 95 10.25 -0.51 -24.38
N VAL A 96 9.06 -0.71 -24.95
CA VAL A 96 8.88 -0.68 -26.42
C VAL A 96 9.23 0.70 -26.99
N SER A 97 8.77 1.77 -26.34
CA SER A 97 9.11 3.14 -26.73
C SER A 97 10.62 3.40 -26.62
N LEU A 98 11.27 2.86 -25.59
CA LEU A 98 12.72 2.95 -25.43
C LEU A 98 13.46 2.24 -26.57
N LEU A 99 13.05 1.02 -26.93
CA LEU A 99 13.66 0.29 -28.04
C LEU A 99 13.51 1.02 -29.38
N SER A 100 12.47 1.84 -29.53
CA SER A 100 12.23 2.62 -30.76
C SER A 100 13.35 3.63 -31.04
N VAL A 101 14.08 4.10 -30.03
CA VAL A 101 15.21 5.04 -30.18
C VAL A 101 16.28 4.48 -31.13
N PHE A 102 16.53 3.18 -31.10
CA PHE A 102 17.54 2.54 -31.95
C PHE A 102 17.13 2.44 -33.43
N PHE A 103 15.84 2.59 -33.73
CA PHE A 103 15.32 2.60 -35.10
C PHE A 103 15.16 4.01 -35.67
N MET A 104 15.31 5.04 -34.83
CA MET A 104 15.07 6.46 -35.17
C MET A 104 16.38 7.26 -35.30
N GLY A 105 17.50 6.60 -35.63
CA GLY A 105 18.83 7.21 -35.64
C GLY A 105 18.93 8.47 -36.51
N ASP A 106 18.37 8.44 -37.72
CA ASP A 106 18.38 9.60 -38.63
C ASP A 106 17.60 10.79 -38.04
N GLN A 107 16.40 10.54 -37.51
CA GLN A 107 15.59 11.57 -36.85
C GLN A 107 16.31 12.17 -35.64
N LEU A 108 17.01 11.34 -34.86
CA LEU A 108 17.76 11.79 -33.70
C LEU A 108 18.97 12.64 -34.10
N ARG A 109 19.62 12.30 -35.22
CA ARG A 109 20.73 13.07 -35.79
C ARG A 109 20.27 14.41 -36.35
N ASP A 110 19.13 14.44 -37.04
CA ASP A 110 18.54 15.68 -37.54
C ASP A 110 18.12 16.60 -36.38
N ALA A 111 17.47 16.05 -35.36
CA ALA A 111 17.11 16.79 -34.15
C ALA A 111 18.35 17.32 -33.40
N ALA A 112 19.41 16.52 -33.30
CA ALA A 112 20.67 16.94 -32.67
C ALA A 112 21.36 18.07 -33.48
N ARG A 113 21.39 17.96 -34.81
CA ARG A 113 21.90 19.02 -35.68
C ARG A 113 21.12 20.32 -35.48
N GLN A 114 19.80 20.25 -35.52
CA GLN A 114 18.95 21.42 -35.33
C GLN A 114 19.15 22.06 -33.94
N SER A 115 19.28 21.25 -32.88
CA SER A 115 19.56 21.75 -31.53
C SER A 115 20.91 22.47 -31.42
N LEU A 116 21.94 22.02 -32.16
CA LEU A 116 23.26 22.68 -32.20
C LEU A 116 23.16 24.02 -32.94
N GLU A 117 22.47 24.05 -34.08
CA GLU A 117 22.23 25.25 -34.89
C GLU A 117 21.44 26.30 -34.12
N ASP A 118 20.37 25.90 -33.42
CA ASP A 118 19.58 26.77 -32.54
C ASP A 118 20.41 27.35 -31.37
N SER A 119 21.48 26.65 -30.98
CA SER A 119 22.44 27.09 -29.96
C SER A 119 23.59 27.93 -30.53
N GLY A 120 23.57 28.25 -31.83
CA GLY A 120 24.62 29.01 -32.52
C GLY A 120 25.91 28.22 -32.75
N GLN A 121 25.88 26.90 -32.60
CA GLN A 121 27.04 26.02 -32.80
C GLN A 121 27.01 25.42 -34.21
N THR A 122 28.18 25.38 -34.86
CA THR A 122 28.33 24.64 -36.11
C THR A 122 28.28 23.15 -35.82
N ALA A 123 27.43 22.41 -36.55
CA ALA A 123 27.33 20.95 -36.45
C ALA A 123 28.53 20.23 -37.09
N ASP A 124 29.72 20.43 -36.52
CA ASP A 124 30.92 19.65 -36.81
C ASP A 124 30.64 18.16 -36.57
N PRO A 125 31.07 17.22 -37.45
CA PRO A 125 30.71 15.81 -37.33
C PRO A 125 31.04 15.19 -35.96
N ALA A 126 32.19 15.54 -35.36
CA ALA A 126 32.59 15.01 -34.06
C ALA A 126 31.67 15.48 -32.92
N LEU A 127 31.28 16.77 -32.95
CA LEU A 127 30.34 17.34 -31.99
C LEU A 127 28.93 16.76 -32.16
N LEU A 128 28.48 16.61 -33.41
CA LEU A 128 27.19 16.00 -33.72
C LEU A 128 27.12 14.56 -33.22
N ASP A 129 28.14 13.75 -33.49
CA ASP A 129 28.20 12.35 -33.05
C ASP A 129 28.19 12.24 -31.51
N THR A 130 28.95 13.11 -30.84
CA THR A 130 28.93 13.19 -29.37
C THR A 130 27.56 13.58 -28.86
N THR A 131 26.90 14.57 -29.48
CA THR A 131 25.57 15.04 -29.09
C THR A 131 24.51 13.95 -29.25
N VAL A 132 24.52 13.23 -30.37
CA VAL A 132 23.62 12.09 -30.60
C VAL A 132 23.87 10.98 -29.60
N ALA A 133 25.13 10.65 -29.30
CA ALA A 133 25.48 9.63 -28.32
C ALA A 133 24.98 9.99 -26.90
N VAL A 134 25.19 11.24 -26.48
CA VAL A 134 24.72 11.74 -25.18
C VAL A 134 23.19 11.75 -25.12
N ALA A 135 22.52 12.26 -26.16
CA ALA A 135 21.06 12.28 -26.24
C ALA A 135 20.47 10.85 -26.20
N THR A 136 21.11 9.91 -26.90
CA THR A 136 20.72 8.50 -26.87
C THR A 136 20.90 7.90 -25.48
N ALA A 137 22.07 8.07 -24.86
CA ALA A 137 22.34 7.55 -23.52
C ALA A 137 21.38 8.12 -22.46
N PHE A 138 21.09 9.42 -22.55
CA PHE A 138 20.14 10.08 -21.68
C PHE A 138 18.70 9.57 -21.89
N SER A 139 18.29 9.40 -23.15
CA SER A 139 16.99 8.81 -23.49
C SER A 139 16.86 7.38 -22.96
N VAL A 140 17.93 6.58 -23.05
CA VAL A 140 17.96 5.23 -22.49
C VAL A 140 17.81 5.24 -20.97
N LEU A 141 18.57 6.09 -20.29
CA LEU A 141 18.49 6.24 -18.84
C LEU A 141 17.08 6.64 -18.40
N LEU A 142 16.49 7.67 -19.03
CA LEU A 142 15.14 8.12 -18.70
C LEU A 142 14.08 7.06 -19.00
N GLY A 143 14.20 6.33 -20.12
CA GLY A 143 13.29 5.24 -20.46
C GLY A 143 13.31 4.12 -19.43
N LEU A 144 14.50 3.73 -18.96
CA LEU A 144 14.66 2.73 -17.90
C LEU A 144 14.11 3.21 -16.56
N LEU A 145 14.37 4.47 -16.19
CA LEU A 145 13.80 5.07 -14.98
C LEU A 145 12.27 5.13 -15.06
N GLY A 146 11.71 5.48 -16.21
CA GLY A 146 10.26 5.49 -16.45
C GLY A 146 9.65 4.09 -16.30
N ALA A 147 10.23 3.08 -16.93
CA ALA A 147 9.78 1.69 -16.79
C ALA A 147 9.92 1.19 -15.34
N GLY A 148 11.04 1.49 -14.68
CA GLY A 148 11.27 1.18 -13.27
C GLY A 148 10.25 1.86 -12.36
N LEU A 149 9.92 3.12 -12.62
CA LEU A 149 8.89 3.87 -11.88
C LEU A 149 7.51 3.23 -12.04
N TRP A 150 7.13 2.81 -13.25
CA TRP A 150 5.87 2.07 -13.47
C TRP A 150 5.81 0.78 -12.63
N LEU A 151 6.88 -0.01 -12.63
CA LEU A 151 6.95 -1.25 -11.85
C LEU A 151 6.97 -0.98 -10.34
N PHE A 152 7.69 0.06 -9.91
CA PHE A 152 7.72 0.51 -8.52
C PHE A 152 6.32 0.93 -8.05
N MET A 153 5.59 1.68 -8.87
CA MET A 153 4.20 2.07 -8.60
C MET A 153 3.27 0.87 -8.59
N ALA A 154 3.43 -0.08 -9.51
CA ALA A 154 2.67 -1.34 -9.52
C ALA A 154 2.87 -2.12 -8.22
N TRP A 155 4.10 -2.22 -7.75
CA TRP A 155 4.43 -2.86 -6.49
C TRP A 155 3.85 -2.10 -5.28
N ALA A 156 4.06 -0.78 -5.21
CA ALA A 156 3.64 0.03 -4.06
C ALA A 156 2.12 0.06 -3.90
N ASN A 157 1.39 0.30 -5.00
CA ASN A 157 -0.08 0.27 -4.99
C ASN A 157 -0.60 -1.14 -4.73
N GLY A 158 0.07 -2.15 -5.29
CA GLY A 158 -0.27 -3.53 -5.03
C GLY A 158 -0.13 -3.95 -3.56
N ARG A 159 0.77 -3.33 -2.80
CA ARG A 159 0.94 -3.57 -1.36
C ARG A 159 0.05 -2.70 -0.48
N GLY A 160 -0.89 -1.94 -1.06
CA GLY A 160 -1.80 -1.12 -0.27
C GLY A 160 -1.11 0.04 0.45
N LYS A 161 0.02 0.52 -0.07
CA LYS A 161 0.69 1.71 0.46
C LYS A 161 -0.14 2.95 0.17
N SER A 162 -0.73 3.55 1.20
CA SER A 162 -1.65 4.69 1.07
C SER A 162 -1.03 5.95 0.45
N TRP A 163 0.29 6.14 0.56
CA TRP A 163 1.01 7.24 -0.11
C TRP A 163 1.12 7.03 -1.63
N ALA A 164 1.08 5.79 -2.12
CA ALA A 164 1.31 5.47 -3.52
C ALA A 164 0.23 6.08 -4.43
N ARG A 165 -1.04 6.09 -4.00
CA ARG A 165 -2.12 6.75 -4.77
C ARG A 165 -1.93 8.27 -4.90
N ILE A 166 -1.37 8.92 -3.87
CA ILE A 166 -1.10 10.37 -3.91
C ILE A 166 0.03 10.65 -4.89
N VAL A 167 1.14 9.94 -4.77
CA VAL A 167 2.27 10.05 -5.70
C VAL A 167 1.84 9.75 -7.14
N ALA A 168 1.02 8.71 -7.36
CA ALA A 168 0.49 8.39 -8.68
C ALA A 168 -0.33 9.56 -9.26
N THR A 169 -1.17 10.19 -8.43
CA THR A 169 -2.01 11.32 -8.86
C THR A 169 -1.16 12.54 -9.21
N VAL A 170 -0.12 12.83 -8.42
CA VAL A 170 0.83 13.93 -8.70
C VAL A 170 1.60 13.68 -9.99
N LEU A 171 2.15 12.47 -10.17
CA LEU A 171 2.84 12.06 -11.41
C LEU A 171 1.91 12.14 -12.62
N PHE A 172 0.64 11.72 -12.46
CA PHE A 172 -0.35 11.85 -13.51
C PHE A 172 -0.64 13.32 -13.85
N GLY A 173 -0.71 14.20 -12.85
CA GLY A 173 -0.84 15.65 -13.06
C GLY A 173 0.30 16.21 -13.91
N PHE A 174 1.55 15.85 -13.61
CA PHE A 174 2.69 16.20 -14.46
C PHE A 174 2.57 15.63 -15.87
N SER A 175 2.15 14.36 -16.01
CA SER A 175 1.94 13.74 -17.32
C SER A 175 0.88 14.46 -18.16
N VAL A 176 -0.21 14.93 -17.54
CA VAL A 176 -1.24 15.72 -18.22
C VAL A 176 -0.69 17.07 -18.63
N LEU A 177 0.05 17.75 -17.75
CA LEU A 177 0.67 19.04 -18.09
C LEU A 177 1.66 18.92 -19.26
N SER A 178 2.51 17.89 -19.25
CA SER A 178 3.42 17.59 -20.35
C SER A 178 2.67 17.28 -21.65
N PHE A 179 1.57 16.52 -21.57
CA PHE A 179 0.71 16.26 -22.73
C PHE A 179 0.08 17.54 -23.28
N LEU A 180 -0.42 18.43 -22.43
CA LEU A 180 -0.99 19.71 -22.86
C LEU A 180 0.09 20.60 -23.52
N ALA A 181 1.30 20.64 -22.96
CA ALA A 181 2.41 21.37 -23.54
C ALA A 181 2.86 20.79 -24.89
N SER A 182 2.71 19.48 -25.12
CA SER A 182 3.02 18.87 -26.41
C SER A 182 1.97 19.17 -27.48
N LEU A 183 0.77 19.64 -27.11
CA LEU A 183 -0.28 19.92 -28.09
C LEU A 183 0.07 21.04 -29.07
N VAL A 184 0.85 22.03 -28.61
CA VAL A 184 1.32 23.17 -29.42
C VAL A 184 2.56 22.86 -30.25
N GLN A 185 3.18 21.69 -30.05
CA GLN A 185 4.37 21.28 -30.79
C GLN A 185 3.99 20.47 -32.04
N PRO A 186 4.66 20.69 -33.18
CA PRO A 186 4.49 19.86 -34.37
C PRO A 186 4.92 18.43 -34.03
N THR A 187 3.95 17.52 -34.03
CA THR A 187 4.15 16.11 -33.66
C THR A 187 3.44 15.23 -34.68
N GLY A 188 4.09 14.13 -35.08
CA GLY A 188 3.50 13.17 -36.00
C GLY A 188 2.22 12.55 -35.44
N GLY A 189 1.27 12.21 -36.32
CA GLY A 189 -0.04 11.67 -35.93
C GLY A 189 0.04 10.42 -35.05
N VAL A 190 0.97 9.52 -35.34
CA VAL A 190 1.21 8.30 -34.53
C VAL A 190 1.65 8.66 -33.11
N SER A 191 2.65 9.53 -32.95
CA SER A 191 3.12 9.98 -31.63
C SER A 191 2.02 10.70 -30.85
N ARG A 192 1.16 11.45 -31.54
CA ARG A 192 0.00 12.11 -30.93
C ARG A 192 -1.01 11.09 -30.39
N ILE A 193 -1.36 10.07 -31.17
CA ILE A 193 -2.28 9.00 -30.75
C ILE A 193 -1.71 8.23 -29.55
N LEU A 194 -0.43 7.87 -29.59
CA LEU A 194 0.25 7.20 -28.46
C LEU A 194 0.21 8.05 -27.19
N SER A 195 0.42 9.36 -27.30
CA SER A 195 0.35 10.28 -26.16
C SER A 195 -1.05 10.33 -25.55
N VAL A 196 -2.10 10.36 -26.38
CA VAL A 196 -3.50 10.32 -25.91
C VAL A 196 -3.79 9.00 -25.19
N ILE A 197 -3.37 7.87 -25.76
CA ILE A 197 -3.53 6.55 -25.13
C ILE A 197 -2.83 6.51 -23.78
N GLN A 198 -1.61 7.06 -23.69
CA GLN A 198 -0.82 7.08 -22.47
C GLN A 198 -1.50 7.87 -21.34
N VAL A 199 -2.07 9.04 -21.66
CA VAL A 199 -2.83 9.85 -20.70
C VAL A 199 -4.14 9.17 -20.31
N ALA A 200 -4.87 8.59 -21.26
CA ALA A 200 -6.11 7.85 -20.98
C ALA A 200 -5.85 6.65 -20.05
N LEU A 201 -4.77 5.90 -20.31
CA LEU A 201 -4.30 4.81 -19.46
C LEU A 201 -4.01 5.30 -18.04
N GLY A 202 -3.24 6.39 -17.90
CA GLY A 202 -2.95 7.00 -16.61
C GLY A 202 -4.21 7.42 -15.85
N GLY A 203 -5.13 8.11 -16.53
CA GLY A 203 -6.39 8.57 -15.94
C GLY A 203 -7.27 7.41 -15.48
N TYR A 204 -7.36 6.33 -16.26
CA TYR A 204 -8.10 5.13 -15.88
C TYR A 204 -7.47 4.43 -14.67
N ILE A 205 -6.14 4.36 -14.60
CA ILE A 205 -5.43 3.84 -13.43
C ILE A 205 -5.78 4.67 -12.19
N ILE A 206 -5.68 6.01 -12.25
CA ILE A 206 -6.03 6.89 -11.13
C ILE A 206 -7.48 6.65 -10.70
N TYR A 207 -8.42 6.59 -11.63
CA TYR A 207 -9.81 6.24 -11.33
C TYR A 207 -9.92 4.93 -10.54
N LEU A 208 -9.22 3.87 -10.95
CA LEU A 208 -9.22 2.58 -10.23
C LEU A 208 -8.61 2.69 -8.81
N LEU A 209 -7.54 3.47 -8.62
CA LEU A 209 -6.90 3.65 -7.32
C LEU A 209 -7.79 4.38 -6.31
N TRP A 210 -8.70 5.25 -6.78
CA TRP A 210 -9.59 6.04 -5.94
C TRP A 210 -10.99 5.43 -5.75
N ARG A 211 -11.27 4.25 -6.32
CA ARG A 211 -12.53 3.53 -6.03
C ARG A 211 -12.68 3.26 -4.53
N ARG A 212 -13.94 3.18 -4.05
CA ARG A 212 -14.25 2.92 -2.63
C ARG A 212 -13.57 1.64 -2.11
N GLU A 213 -13.61 0.57 -2.90
CA GLU A 213 -12.93 -0.70 -2.60
C GLU A 213 -11.41 -0.54 -2.42
N SER A 214 -10.78 0.24 -3.31
CA SER A 214 -9.34 0.55 -3.24
C SER A 214 -9.01 1.34 -1.98
N SER A 215 -9.83 2.33 -1.63
CA SER A 215 -9.65 3.14 -0.41
C SER A 215 -9.73 2.30 0.86
N GLN A 216 -10.66 1.34 0.92
CA GLN A 216 -10.76 0.38 2.02
C GLN A 216 -9.52 -0.52 2.10
N PHE A 217 -9.02 -0.99 0.94
CA PHE A 217 -7.79 -1.79 0.87
C PHE A 217 -6.57 -1.03 1.40
N TYR A 218 -6.39 0.24 1.00
CA TYR A 218 -5.30 1.09 1.50
C TYR A 218 -5.42 1.34 3.01
N ALA A 219 -6.63 1.59 3.52
CA ALA A 219 -6.87 1.80 4.95
C ALA A 219 -6.56 0.54 5.77
N ALA A 220 -7.05 -0.62 5.33
CA ALA A 220 -6.81 -1.90 5.99
C ALA A 220 -5.32 -2.28 5.95
N SER A 221 -4.62 -1.99 4.85
CA SER A 221 -3.19 -2.30 4.68
C SER A 221 -2.25 -1.33 5.40
N SER A 222 -2.76 -0.17 5.84
CA SER A 222 -1.99 0.85 6.58
C SER A 222 -2.28 0.85 8.09
N ALA A 223 -3.22 0.02 8.57
CA ALA A 223 -3.55 -0.07 9.98
C ALA A 223 -2.39 -0.70 10.77
N PRO A 224 -1.97 -0.11 11.90
CA PRO A 224 -0.98 -0.73 12.78
C PRO A 224 -1.51 -2.07 13.29
N THR A 225 -0.75 -3.15 13.08
CA THR A 225 -0.99 -4.42 13.77
C THR A 225 -0.60 -4.23 15.24
N LEU A 226 -1.60 -4.13 16.12
CA LEU A 226 -1.41 -4.09 17.57
C LEU A 226 -1.24 -5.49 18.15
#